data_AF-A0A0F5J9L5-F1
#
_entry.id   AF-A0A0F5J9L5-F1
#
_cell.length_a   1.000
_cell.length_b   1.000
_cell.length_c   1.000
_cell.angle_alpha   90.00
_cell.angle_beta   90.00
_cell.angle_gamma   90.00
#
_symmetry.space_group_name_H-M   'P 1'
#
loop_
_entity.id
_entity.type
_entity.pdbx_description
1 polymer ?
#
loop_
_entity_poly.entity_id
_entity_poly.type
_entity_poly.pdbx_seq_one_letter_code
_entity_poly.pdbx_strand_id
1 'polypeptide(L)' 'MAIKIKTIPTLTGQAAIDFEKKAREAEKKRGSVDFTEQKKNAKAILAKAKL' A
#
# COMPACT_ATOMS: atom_id res chain seq x y z
N MET A 1 20.04 -20.59 -31.47
CA MET A 1 20.52 -20.76 -30.08
C MET A 1 19.32 -20.59 -29.14
N ALA A 2 19.11 -21.50 -28.19
CA ALA A 2 18.00 -21.38 -27.24
C ALA A 2 18.38 -20.44 -26.08
N ILE A 3 17.51 -19.48 -25.75
CA ILE A 3 17.70 -18.59 -24.60
C ILE A 3 17.42 -19.42 -23.33
N LYS A 4 18.39 -19.50 -22.43
CA LYS A 4 18.27 -20.22 -21.17
C LYS A 4 17.24 -19.49 -20.29
N ILE A 5 16.07 -20.08 -20.09
CA ILE A 5 15.07 -19.54 -19.16
C ILE A 5 15.63 -19.72 -17.74
N LYS A 6 16.15 -18.63 -17.15
CA LYS A 6 16.48 -18.62 -15.74
C LYS A 6 15.18 -18.59 -14.94
N THR A 7 15.11 -19.41 -13.89
CA THR A 7 14.01 -19.41 -12.95
C THR A 7 13.90 -18.05 -12.27
N ILE A 8 12.67 -17.53 -12.18
CA ILE A 8 12.40 -16.29 -11.47
C ILE A 8 12.55 -16.59 -9.97
N PRO A 9 13.37 -15.82 -9.23
CA PRO A 9 13.51 -16.01 -7.80
C PRO A 9 12.17 -15.68 -7.11
N THR A 10 11.65 -16.66 -6.38
CA THR A 10 10.44 -16.52 -5.57
C THR A 10 10.79 -16.44 -4.10
N LEU A 11 9.94 -15.78 -3.31
CA LEU A 11 10.04 -15.87 -1.86
C LEU A 11 9.75 -17.30 -1.42
N THR A 12 10.55 -17.81 -0.49
CA THR A 12 10.41 -19.18 0.05
C THR A 12 10.54 -19.16 1.58
N GLY A 13 10.08 -20.24 2.22
CA GLY A 13 10.16 -20.40 3.67
C GLY A 13 9.45 -19.28 4.44
N GLN A 14 10.07 -18.81 5.51
CA GLN A 14 9.46 -17.82 6.42
C GLN A 14 9.13 -16.49 5.72
N ALA A 15 9.97 -16.06 4.77
CA ALA A 15 9.76 -14.79 4.05
C ALA A 15 8.48 -14.81 3.20
N ALA A 16 8.14 -15.97 2.63
CA ALA A 16 6.89 -16.13 1.86
C ALA A 16 5.66 -16.03 2.78
N ILE A 17 5.73 -16.67 3.95
CA ILE A 17 4.65 -16.68 4.95
C ILE A 17 4.41 -15.25 5.48
N ASP A 18 5.48 -14.54 5.83
CA ASP A 18 5.40 -13.18 6.34
C ASP A 18 4.84 -12.21 5.29
N PHE A 19 5.22 -12.40 4.02
CA PHE A 19 4.69 -11.62 2.91
C PHE A 19 3.19 -11.84 2.73
N GLU A 20 2.72 -13.09 2.68
CA GLU A 20 1.28 -13.38 2.55
C GLU A 20 0.46 -12.78 3.69
N LYS A 21 0.95 -12.91 4.92
CA LYS A 21 0.25 -12.36 6.10
C LYS A 21 0.10 -10.85 5.98
N LYS A 22 1.20 -10.14 5.69
CA LYS A 22 1.18 -8.67 5.49
C LYS A 22 0.31 -8.26 4.32
N ALA A 23 0.36 -8.99 3.21
CA ALA A 23 -0.46 -8.72 2.04
C ALA A 23 -1.95 -8.83 2.35
N ARG A 24 -2.38 -9.90 3.05
CA ARG A 24 -3.78 -10.07 3.48
C ARG A 24 -4.23 -9.00 4.47
N GLU A 25 -3.38 -8.60 5.40
CA GLU A 25 -3.68 -7.51 6.35
C GLU A 25 -3.83 -6.16 5.65
N ALA A 26 -2.97 -5.87 4.67
CA ALA A 26 -3.06 -4.67 3.85
C ALA A 26 -4.31 -4.68 2.96
N GLU A 27 -4.65 -5.82 2.38
CA GLU A 27 -5.86 -6.00 1.59
C GLU A 27 -7.13 -5.75 2.40
N LYS A 28 -7.20 -6.22 3.66
CA LYS A 28 -8.34 -5.92 4.55
C LYS A 28 -8.49 -4.43 4.86
N LYS A 29 -7.39 -3.68 4.84
CA LYS A 29 -7.35 -2.22 5.03
C LYS A 29 -7.44 -1.46 3.71
N ARG A 30 -7.63 -2.15 2.59
CA ARG A 30 -7.74 -1.53 1.27
C ARG A 30 -8.99 -0.66 1.21
N GLY A 31 -8.78 0.64 0.98
CA GLY A 31 -9.85 1.63 0.92
C GLY A 31 -10.16 2.33 2.24
N SER A 32 -9.60 1.90 3.37
CA SER A 32 -9.66 2.66 4.63
C SER A 32 -8.50 3.63 4.72
N VAL A 33 -8.43 4.59 3.79
CA VAL A 33 -7.55 5.75 3.99
C VAL A 33 -8.35 6.78 4.76
N ASP A 34 -8.03 6.94 6.04
CA ASP A 34 -8.63 7.97 6.86
C ASP A 34 -8.09 9.34 6.40
N PHE A 35 -8.98 10.13 5.79
CA PHE A 35 -8.68 11.48 5.31
C PHE A 35 -9.13 12.57 6.29
N THR A 36 -9.45 12.24 7.53
CA THR A 36 -10.03 13.19 8.50
C THR A 36 -9.11 14.39 8.73
N GLU A 37 -7.82 14.16 8.92
CA GLU A 37 -6.84 15.24 9.13
C GLU A 37 -6.60 16.07 7.85
N GLN A 38 -6.56 15.43 6.70
CA GLN A 38 -6.42 16.09 5.39
C GLN A 38 -7.63 17.00 5.13
N LYS A 39 -8.84 16.54 5.46
CA LYS A 39 -10.07 17.36 5.38
C LYS A 39 -10.04 18.54 6.33
N LYS A 40 -9.59 18.34 7.58
CA LYS A 40 -9.44 19.41 8.57
C LYS A 40 -8.46 20.49 8.10
N ASN A 41 -7.32 20.07 7.57
CA ASN A 41 -6.31 20.97 7.03
C ASN A 41 -6.80 21.72 5.80
N ALA A 42 -7.46 21.03 4.86
CA ALA A 42 -8.06 21.67 3.69
C ALA A 42 -9.10 22.72 4.10
N LYS A 43 -9.98 22.41 5.07
CA LYS A 43 -10.96 23.36 5.61
C LYS A 43 -10.29 24.59 6.23
N ALA A 44 -9.20 24.42 6.98
CA ALA A 44 -8.45 25.51 7.58
C ALA A 44 -7.77 26.41 6.52
N ILE A 45 -7.27 25.84 5.42
CA ILE A 45 -6.68 26.58 4.31
C ILE A 45 -7.76 27.40 3.59
N LEU A 46 -8.90 26.79 3.27
CA LEU A 46 -10.03 27.48 2.59
C LEU A 46 -10.56 28.64 3.45
N ALA A 47 -10.73 28.43 4.76
CA ALA A 47 -11.16 29.47 5.68
C ALA A 47 -10.19 30.66 5.73
N LYS A 48 -8.86 30.41 5.68
CA LYS A 48 -7.85 31.47 5.58
C LYS A 48 -7.90 32.20 4.23
N ALA A 49 -8.24 31.51 3.16
CA ALA A 49 -8.36 32.07 1.82
C ALA A 49 -9.64 32.90 1.61
N LYS A 50 -10.55 32.95 2.59
CA LYS A 50 -11.88 33.61 2.50
C LYS A 50 -12.71 33.11 1.30
N LEU A 51 -12.56 31.82 0.97
CA LEU A 51 -13.39 31.09 0.01
C LEU A 51 -14.53 30.37 0.73
#